data_AF-A0A852TUU9-F1
#
_entry.id   AF-A0A852TUU9-F1
#
_cell.length_a   1.000
_cell.length_b   1.000
_cell.length_c   1.000
_cell.angle_alpha   90.00
_cell.angle_beta   90.00
_cell.angle_gamma   90.00
#
_symmetry.space_group_name_H-M   'P 1'
#
loop_
_entity.id
_entity.type
_entity.pdbx_description
1 polymer ?
#
loop_
_entity_poly.entity_id
_entity_poly.type
_entity_poly.pdbx_seq_one_letter_code
_entity_poly.pdbx_strand_id
1 'polypeptide(L)'
;MASRTYEYKSEFARKYVAEGEARGEARGEARGMAKVILRAMAARGVAVSEEVRERIASCTSIDQLEAWGDRVAFVDSAEELFD
;
A
#
# COMPACT_ATOMS: atom_id res chain seq x y z
N MET A 1 -5.05 34.33 17.81
CA MET A 1 -4.60 34.53 16.41
C MET A 1 -5.32 33.50 15.55
N ALA A 2 -6.38 33.90 14.85
CA ALA A 2 -7.11 33.00 13.97
C ALA A 2 -6.23 32.72 12.74
N SER A 3 -5.79 31.47 12.59
CA SER A 3 -5.19 31.00 11.35
C SER A 3 -6.22 31.16 10.25
N ARG A 4 -6.07 32.18 9.40
CA ARG A 4 -6.83 32.28 8.16
C ARG A 4 -6.39 31.08 7.31
N THR A 5 -7.23 30.06 7.26
CA THR A 5 -7.18 29.01 6.24
C THR A 5 -7.24 29.72 4.90
N TYR A 6 -6.07 29.93 4.29
CA TYR A 6 -5.98 30.49 2.96
C TYR A 6 -6.41 29.40 1.99
N GLU A 7 -7.69 29.41 1.63
CA GLU A 7 -8.21 28.56 0.56
C GLU A 7 -7.45 28.90 -0.73
N TYR A 8 -6.89 27.87 -1.37
CA TYR A 8 -6.18 28.01 -2.63
C TYR A 8 -7.12 28.60 -3.71
N LYS A 9 -6.99 29.90 -3.97
CA LYS A 9 -7.86 30.64 -4.90
C LYS A 9 -7.62 30.34 -6.38
N SER A 10 -6.53 29.64 -6.73
CA SER A 10 -6.21 29.30 -8.12
C SER A 10 -6.68 27.89 -8.46
N GLU A 11 -7.41 27.74 -9.57
CA GLU A 11 -7.77 26.43 -10.19
C GLU A 11 -6.53 25.53 -10.36
N PHE A 12 -5.38 26.13 -10.71
CA PHE A 12 -4.12 25.42 -10.83
C PHE A 12 -3.71 24.79 -9.50
N ALA A 13 -3.69 25.56 -8.42
CA ALA A 13 -3.24 25.08 -7.12
C ALA A 13 -4.20 24.03 -6.52
N ARG A 14 -5.52 24.18 -6.72
CA ARG A 14 -6.51 23.16 -6.35
C ARG A 14 -6.28 21.84 -7.07
N LYS A 15 -5.97 21.88 -8.38
CA LYS A 15 -5.68 20.67 -9.17
C LYS A 15 -4.46 19.92 -8.63
N TYR A 16 -3.34 20.61 -8.36
CA TYR A 16 -2.13 19.95 -7.85
C TYR A 16 -2.28 19.43 -6.43
N VAL A 17 -3.04 20.11 -5.57
CA VAL A 17 -3.34 19.62 -4.22
C VAL A 17 -4.18 18.34 -4.30
N ALA A 18 -5.26 18.34 -5.09
CA ALA A 18 -6.12 17.17 -5.27
C ALA A 18 -5.35 15.97 -5.86
N GLU A 19 -4.48 16.21 -6.85
CA GLU A 19 -3.62 15.17 -7.41
C GLU A 19 -2.60 14.64 -6.39
N GLY A 20 -2.07 15.51 -5.53
CA GLY A 20 -1.17 15.15 -4.44
C GLY A 20 -1.85 14.28 -3.37
N GLU A 21 -3.07 14.64 -2.97
CA GLU A 21 -3.89 13.88 -2.02
C GLU A 21 -4.22 12.48 -2.58
N ALA A 22 -4.72 12.40 -3.82
CA ALA A 22 -5.05 11.13 -4.46
C ALA A 22 -3.82 10.20 -4.58
N ARG A 23 -2.65 10.75 -4.96
CA ARG A 23 -1.39 10.00 -5.00
C ARG A 23 -0.95 9.57 -3.59
N GLY A 24 -1.19 10.39 -2.58
CA GLY A 24 -0.88 10.10 -1.19
C GLY A 24 -1.73 8.96 -0.63
N GLU A 25 -3.03 9.00 -0.92
CA GLU A 25 -4.00 7.97 -0.52
C GLU A 25 -3.67 6.62 -1.16
N ALA A 26 -3.48 6.57 -2.48
CA ALA A 26 -3.12 5.34 -3.18
C ALA A 26 -1.81 4.72 -2.65
N ARG A 27 -0.79 5.55 -2.35
CA ARG A 27 0.46 5.07 -1.73
C ARG A 27 0.25 4.59 -0.31
N GLY A 28 -0.63 5.24 0.46
CA GLY A 28 -0.97 4.85 1.82
C GLY A 28 -1.68 3.49 1.85
N GLU A 29 -2.63 3.30 0.96
CA GLU A 29 -3.38 2.06 0.78
C GLU A 29 -2.46 0.90 0.39
N ALA A 30 -1.63 1.07 -0.64
CA ALA A 30 -0.67 0.05 -1.05
C ALA A 30 0.27 -0.37 0.10
N ARG A 31 0.83 0.61 0.84
CA ARG A 31 1.66 0.32 2.02
C ARG A 31 0.88 -0.40 3.12
N GLY A 32 -0.39 -0.04 3.30
CA GLY A 32 -1.30 -0.68 4.24
C GLY A 32 -1.52 -2.16 3.92
N MET A 33 -1.90 -2.46 2.67
CA MET A 33 -2.11 -3.82 2.19
C MET A 33 -0.82 -4.66 2.28
N ALA A 34 0.32 -4.13 1.84
CA ALA A 34 1.61 -4.80 1.97
C ALA A 34 1.91 -5.21 3.42
N LYS A 35 1.63 -4.32 4.38
CA LYS A 35 1.80 -4.59 5.81
C LYS A 35 0.85 -5.67 6.32
N VAL A 36 -0.39 -5.71 5.82
CA VAL A 36 -1.38 -6.73 6.19
C VAL A 36 -0.97 -8.10 5.67
N ILE A 37 -0.53 -8.20 4.43
CA ILE A 37 -0.01 -9.43 3.80
C ILE A 37 1.12 -10.02 4.64
N LEU A 38 2.15 -9.21 4.94
CA LEU A 38 3.30 -9.66 5.73
C LEU A 38 2.90 -10.11 7.15
N ARG A 39 1.94 -9.43 7.77
CA ARG A 39 1.41 -9.82 9.09
C ARG A 39 0.64 -11.12 9.04
N ALA A 40 -0.16 -11.34 8.00
CA ALA A 40 -0.92 -12.56 7.83
C ALA A 40 0.00 -13.77 7.59
N MET A 41 1.05 -13.62 6.77
CA MET A 41 2.10 -14.65 6.63
C MET A 41 2.76 -14.96 7.98
N ALA A 42 3.16 -13.94 8.74
CA ALA A 42 3.75 -14.12 10.06
C ALA A 42 2.78 -14.80 11.05
N ALA A 43 1.49 -14.46 11.02
CA ALA A 43 0.47 -15.08 11.86
C ALA A 43 0.25 -16.57 11.52
N ARG A 44 0.46 -16.96 10.25
CA ARG A 44 0.43 -18.34 9.78
C ARG A 44 1.74 -19.10 10.07
N GLY A 45 2.77 -18.41 10.58
CA GLY A 45 4.09 -19.00 10.80
C GLY A 45 4.89 -19.25 9.51
N VAL A 46 4.48 -18.66 8.39
CA VAL A 46 5.21 -18.74 7.13
C VAL A 46 6.43 -17.82 7.21
N ALA A 47 7.61 -18.40 7.03
CA ALA A 47 8.85 -17.64 6.99
C ALA A 47 8.90 -16.78 5.72
N VAL A 48 9.09 -15.48 5.90
CA VAL A 48 9.21 -14.52 4.78
C VAL A 48 10.67 -14.08 4.70
N SER A 49 11.32 -14.36 3.57
CA SER A 49 12.67 -13.88 3.29
C SER A 49 12.69 -12.35 3.11
N GLU A 50 13.86 -11.72 3.29
CA GLU A 50 13.96 -10.27 3.14
C GLU A 50 13.66 -9.81 1.71
N GLU A 51 14.02 -10.61 0.71
CA GLU A 51 13.71 -10.35 -0.70
C GLU A 51 12.19 -10.30 -0.94
N VAL A 52 11.46 -11.29 -0.41
CA VAL A 52 9.99 -11.33 -0.53
C VAL A 52 9.35 -10.15 0.21
N ARG A 53 9.88 -9.81 1.40
CA ARG A 53 9.43 -8.65 2.16
C ARG A 53 9.62 -7.35 1.39
N GLU A 54 10.79 -7.15 0.79
CA GLU A 54 11.10 -5.96 0.00
C GLU A 54 10.23 -5.88 -1.25
N ARG A 55 9.99 -7.02 -1.93
CA ARG A 55 9.08 -7.11 -3.08
C ARG A 55 7.64 -6.71 -2.71
N ILE A 56 7.12 -7.20 -1.58
CA ILE A 56 5.77 -6.84 -1.11
C ILE A 56 5.72 -5.37 -0.69
N ALA A 57 6.72 -4.88 0.05
CA ALA A 57 6.74 -3.52 0.59
C ALA A 57 6.97 -2.42 -0.48
N SER A 58 7.65 -2.76 -1.58
CA SER A 58 7.90 -1.84 -2.71
C SER A 58 6.78 -1.84 -3.74
N CYS A 59 5.83 -2.79 -3.67
CA CYS A 59 4.70 -2.85 -4.59
C CYS A 59 3.77 -1.64 -4.40
N THR A 60 3.42 -1.01 -5.50
CA THR A 60 2.53 0.17 -5.55
C THR A 60 1.23 -0.08 -6.32
N SER A 61 1.08 -1.28 -6.90
CA SER A 61 -0.14 -1.69 -7.56
C SER A 61 -1.10 -2.29 -6.52
N ILE A 62 -2.23 -1.63 -6.33
CA ILE A 62 -3.29 -2.08 -5.42
C ILE A 62 -3.82 -3.44 -5.90
N ASP A 63 -4.17 -3.58 -7.18
CA ASP A 63 -4.68 -4.83 -7.75
C ASP A 63 -3.74 -6.03 -7.51
N GLN A 64 -2.42 -5.83 -7.59
CA GLN A 64 -1.45 -6.88 -7.28
C GLN A 64 -1.44 -7.24 -5.79
N LEU A 65 -1.51 -6.23 -4.92
CA LEU A 65 -1.56 -6.43 -3.48
C LEU A 65 -2.87 -7.10 -3.04
N GLU A 66 -3.99 -6.79 -3.68
CA GLU A 66 -5.27 -7.48 -3.44
C GLU A 66 -5.18 -8.95 -3.86
N ALA A 67 -4.67 -9.24 -5.06
CA ALA A 67 -4.49 -10.61 -5.52
C ALA A 67 -3.57 -11.43 -4.59
N TRP A 68 -2.49 -10.82 -4.09
CA TRP A 68 -1.65 -11.44 -3.07
C TRP A 68 -2.38 -11.59 -1.74
N GLY A 69 -3.14 -10.60 -1.31
CA GLY A 69 -3.96 -10.64 -0.10
C GLY A 69 -4.96 -11.80 -0.09
N ASP A 70 -5.62 -12.05 -1.22
CA ASP A 70 -6.55 -13.17 -1.38
C ASP A 70 -5.83 -14.53 -1.31
N ARG A 71 -4.62 -14.62 -1.87
CA ARG A 71 -3.80 -15.84 -1.89
C ARG A 71 -3.12 -16.14 -0.57
N VAL A 72 -2.83 -15.12 0.24
CA VAL A 72 -2.12 -15.22 1.52
C VAL A 72 -2.70 -16.28 2.45
N ALA A 73 -3.99 -16.57 2.38
CA ALA A 73 -4.63 -17.57 3.22
C ALA A 73 -4.31 -19.02 2.81
N PHE A 74 -3.93 -19.24 1.54
CA PHE A 74 -3.85 -20.55 0.91
C PHE A 74 -2.42 -21.01 0.59
N VAL A 75 -1.46 -20.09 0.44
CA VAL A 75 -0.06 -20.42 0.10
C VAL A 75 0.69 -21.05 1.28
N ASP A 76 1.53 -22.05 1.06
CA ASP A 76 2.32 -22.67 2.14
C ASP A 76 3.70 -22.02 2.32
N SER A 77 4.14 -21.26 1.32
CA SER A 77 5.38 -20.48 1.32
C SER A 77 5.14 -19.02 0.91
N ALA A 78 6.13 -18.16 1.17
CA ALA A 78 6.02 -16.73 0.84
C ALA A 78 6.23 -16.49 -0.67
N GLU A 79 6.94 -17.39 -1.35
CA GLU A 79 7.27 -17.36 -2.76
C GLU A 79 6.06 -17.68 -3.65
N GLU A 80 5.23 -18.65 -3.24
CA GLU A 80 3.97 -19.04 -3.91
C GLU A 80 2.98 -17.88 -4.03
N LEU A 81 3.15 -16.80 -3.26
CA LEU A 81 2.31 -15.61 -3.36
C LEU A 81 2.35 -14.98 -4.77
N PHE A 82 3.50 -15.14 -5.45
CA PHE A 82 3.78 -14.49 -6.72
C PHE A 82 3.45 -15.33 -7.95
N ASP A 83 3.05 -16.59 -7.77
CA ASP A 83 2.65 -17.51 -8.84
C ASP A 83 1.15 -17.37 -9.17
#